data_AF-A0A7V5RIR4-F1
#
_entry.id   AF-A0A7V5RIR4-F1
#
_cell.length_a   1.000
_cell.length_b   1.000
_cell.length_c   1.000
_cell.angle_alpha   90.00
_cell.angle_beta   90.00
_cell.angle_gamma   90.00
#
_symmetry.space_group_name_H-M   'P 1'
#
loop_
_entity.id
_entity.type
_entity.pdbx_description
1 polymer ?
#
loop_
_entity_poly.entity_id
_entity_poly.type
_entity_poly.pdbx_seq_one_letter_code
_entity_poly.pdbx_strand_id
1 'polypeptide(L)'
;MMDRAEKKPPWVWLLLLTALLPVAGQAQTGMIAAGGAGAAAAVAADSVARKSDVDAPISYDARHFHEDIKNHVLYLVDRAVVKYKSMTIEAGKITIEMDRKTLTAEPLPDSLLSAATDDSTDGNPRQLPVLEDGGDRIVGEKMVYNFDTGKGLVVRGRT
;
A
#
# COMPACT_ATOMS: atom_id res chain seq x y z
N MET A 1 -6.27 -63.85 -23.79
CA MET A 1 -7.35 -64.04 -22.78
C MET A 1 -7.11 -62.99 -21.70
N MET A 2 -7.70 -61.80 -21.86
CA MET A 2 -8.82 -61.26 -21.04
C MET A 2 -8.36 -60.99 -19.59
N ASP A 3 -8.50 -59.84 -18.95
CA ASP A 3 -9.42 -58.73 -19.18
C ASP A 3 -8.94 -57.46 -18.43
N ARG A 4 -9.49 -56.31 -18.83
CA ARG A 4 -9.08 -54.95 -18.48
C ARG A 4 -10.19 -54.29 -17.66
N ALA A 5 -9.85 -53.78 -16.48
CA ALA A 5 -10.70 -52.94 -15.63
C ALA A 5 -9.78 -51.87 -14.99
N GLU A 6 -10.03 -50.56 -14.91
CA GLU A 6 -11.23 -49.73 -15.07
C GLU A 6 -10.89 -48.26 -15.43
N LYS A 7 -11.88 -47.63 -16.11
CA LYS A 7 -12.42 -46.25 -15.95
C LYS A 7 -11.53 -45.01 -16.15
N LYS A 8 -11.71 -44.41 -17.34
CA LYS A 8 -11.48 -42.98 -17.68
C LYS A 8 -12.84 -42.34 -18.06
N PRO A 9 -12.98 -41.00 -17.95
CA PRO A 9 -14.19 -40.30 -17.54
C PRO A 9 -15.24 -40.14 -18.66
N PRO A 10 -16.53 -40.02 -18.31
CA PRO A 10 -17.56 -40.05 -19.33
C PRO A 10 -18.12 -38.65 -19.64
N TRP A 11 -18.44 -38.46 -20.92
CA TRP A 11 -19.42 -37.49 -21.47
C TRP A 11 -18.88 -36.20 -22.10
N VAL A 12 -18.33 -36.40 -23.29
CA VAL A 12 -18.39 -35.48 -24.42
C VAL A 12 -19.79 -35.56 -25.08
N TRP A 13 -20.21 -34.45 -25.72
CA TRP A 13 -21.34 -34.24 -26.67
C TRP A 13 -22.69 -33.84 -25.99
N LEU A 14 -23.52 -32.91 -26.47
CA LEU A 14 -23.83 -32.44 -27.83
C LEU A 14 -24.72 -31.15 -27.78
N LEU A 15 -24.51 -30.27 -28.75
CA LEU A 15 -25.38 -29.22 -29.34
C LEU A 15 -26.93 -29.38 -29.29
N LEU A 16 -27.68 -28.27 -29.10
CA LEU A 16 -28.78 -27.73 -29.95
C LEU A 16 -29.49 -26.54 -29.20
N LEU A 17 -29.47 -25.27 -29.67
CA LEU A 17 -30.25 -24.60 -30.73
C LEU A 17 -31.64 -24.03 -30.30
N THR A 18 -31.72 -22.68 -30.29
CA THR A 18 -32.86 -21.74 -30.55
C THR A 18 -34.16 -21.70 -29.72
N ALA A 19 -34.46 -20.50 -29.19
CA ALA A 19 -35.71 -19.70 -29.37
C ALA A 19 -35.56 -18.37 -28.57
N LEU A 20 -35.50 -17.17 -29.16
CA LEU A 20 -36.59 -16.30 -29.68
C LEU A 20 -37.73 -16.01 -28.69
N LEU A 21 -37.72 -14.83 -28.03
CA LEU A 21 -38.75 -13.77 -28.12
C LEU A 21 -38.40 -12.53 -27.24
N PRO A 22 -38.88 -11.31 -27.60
CA PRO A 22 -38.59 -10.05 -26.94
C PRO A 22 -39.65 -9.69 -25.88
N VAL A 23 -39.25 -9.03 -24.79
CA VAL A 23 -40.20 -8.29 -23.94
C VAL A 23 -39.70 -6.86 -23.74
N ALA A 24 -40.60 -5.93 -24.04
CA ALA A 24 -40.43 -4.49 -23.90
C ALA A 24 -40.90 -4.01 -22.53
N GLY A 25 -40.29 -2.91 -22.06
CA GLY A 25 -40.72 -2.12 -20.90
C GLY A 25 -39.85 -2.41 -19.66
N GLN A 26 -39.27 -1.44 -18.96
CA GLN A 26 -39.78 -0.10 -18.66
C GLN A 26 -38.63 0.92 -18.45
N ALA A 27 -38.86 2.12 -18.97
CA ALA A 27 -38.46 3.45 -18.48
C ALA A 27 -37.16 3.63 -17.69
N GLN A 28 -36.23 4.41 -18.28
CA GLN A 28 -35.33 5.28 -17.52
C GLN A 28 -35.29 6.66 -18.18
N THR A 29 -36.22 7.51 -17.75
CA THR A 29 -36.09 8.97 -17.85
C THR A 29 -35.35 9.42 -16.61
N GLY A 30 -34.10 9.84 -16.80
CA GLY A 30 -33.25 10.44 -15.78
C GLY A 30 -32.20 11.31 -16.46
N MET A 31 -32.63 12.49 -16.89
CA MET A 31 -31.72 13.58 -17.23
C MET A 31 -30.99 14.07 -15.97
N ILE A 32 -29.77 14.57 -16.20
CA ILE A 32 -28.92 15.41 -15.32
C ILE A 32 -28.13 14.69 -14.19
N ALA A 33 -26.86 14.37 -14.47
CA ALA A 33 -25.76 14.86 -13.64
C ALA A 33 -24.44 14.79 -14.44
N ALA A 34 -23.68 15.88 -14.35
CA ALA A 34 -22.39 16.13 -14.98
C ALA A 34 -21.46 14.90 -14.91
N GLY A 35 -20.83 14.53 -16.03
CA GLY A 35 -19.63 15.26 -16.43
C GLY A 35 -18.49 14.78 -15.55
N GLY A 36 -17.95 13.61 -15.89
CA GLY A 36 -16.84 12.99 -15.21
C GLY A 36 -15.63 13.92 -15.17
N ALA A 37 -15.08 14.07 -13.98
CA ALA A 37 -13.72 14.52 -13.74
C ALA A 37 -13.22 13.82 -12.48
N GLY A 38 -13.09 12.50 -12.56
CA GLY A 38 -12.27 11.73 -11.62
C GLY A 38 -10.80 12.02 -11.92
N ALA A 39 -10.36 13.24 -11.61
CA ALA A 39 -8.96 13.61 -11.56
C ALA A 39 -8.53 13.54 -10.08
N ALA A 40 -8.47 12.33 -9.54
CA ALA A 40 -7.59 12.09 -8.41
C ALA A 40 -6.17 12.20 -8.97
N ALA A 41 -5.63 13.42 -8.88
CA ALA A 41 -4.27 13.72 -9.26
C ALA A 41 -3.35 12.75 -8.51
N ALA A 42 -2.81 11.78 -9.25
CA ALA A 42 -1.64 11.04 -8.82
C ALA A 42 -0.55 12.10 -8.67
N VAL A 43 -0.31 12.49 -7.41
CA VAL A 43 0.76 13.40 -7.04
C VAL A 43 2.03 12.70 -7.49
N ALA A 44 2.64 13.21 -8.55
CA ALA A 44 3.87 12.66 -9.06
C ALA A 44 4.90 12.78 -7.93
N ALA A 45 5.30 11.63 -7.37
CA ALA A 45 6.36 11.54 -6.39
C ALA A 45 7.64 12.06 -7.06
N ASP A 46 7.94 13.34 -6.83
CA ASP A 46 9.17 14.00 -7.26
C ASP A 46 10.32 13.33 -6.50
N SER A 47 10.88 12.29 -7.12
CA SER A 47 12.02 11.57 -6.58
C SER A 47 13.27 12.39 -6.86
N VAL A 48 13.54 13.37 -5.98
CA VAL A 48 14.82 14.09 -5.97
C VAL A 48 15.91 13.08 -5.64
N ALA A 49 16.64 12.63 -6.67
CA ALA A 49 17.82 11.81 -6.51
C ALA A 49 18.95 12.65 -5.90
N ARG A 50 18.90 12.87 -4.57
CA ARG A 50 20.09 13.25 -3.82
C ARG A 50 21.08 12.10 -3.88
N LYS A 51 22.36 12.43 -3.94
CA LYS A 51 23.45 11.48 -3.64
C LYS A 51 23.25 11.03 -2.20
N SER A 52 22.50 9.96 -2.02
CA SER A 52 22.29 9.30 -0.74
C SER A 52 23.41 8.27 -0.60
N ASP A 53 24.15 8.30 0.51
CA ASP A 53 25.14 7.28 0.91
C ASP A 53 24.50 5.92 1.24
N VAL A 54 23.38 5.61 0.59
CA VAL A 54 22.58 4.41 0.76
C VAL A 54 22.78 3.55 -0.49
N ASP A 55 23.09 2.28 -0.26
CA ASP A 55 23.43 1.26 -1.26
C ASP A 55 22.35 1.03 -2.35
N ALA A 56 21.11 1.44 -2.09
CA ALA A 56 19.99 1.29 -3.00
C ALA A 56 19.06 2.52 -2.97
N PRO A 57 18.31 2.79 -4.06
CA PRO A 57 17.35 3.89 -4.08
C PRO A 57 16.27 3.69 -3.01
N ILE A 58 16.04 4.74 -2.22
CA ILE A 58 14.91 4.83 -1.28
C ILE A 58 13.79 5.57 -2.00
N SER A 59 12.63 4.91 -2.15
CA SER A 59 11.41 5.56 -2.63
C SER A 59 10.50 5.85 -1.44
N TYR A 60 9.94 7.05 -1.38
CA TYR A 60 9.06 7.46 -0.30
C TYR A 60 7.83 8.19 -0.85
N ASP A 61 6.70 8.03 -0.16
CA ASP A 61 5.44 8.70 -0.44
C ASP A 61 4.79 9.08 0.90
N ALA A 62 4.14 10.24 0.97
CA ALA A 62 3.40 10.70 2.14
C ALA A 62 2.45 11.83 1.74
N ARG A 63 1.41 12.08 2.55
CA ARG A 63 0.54 13.26 2.32
C ARG A 63 1.27 14.57 2.58
N HIS A 64 2.09 14.59 3.63
CA HIS A 64 2.88 15.76 3.99
C HIS A 64 4.33 15.34 4.20
N PHE A 65 5.25 16.11 3.63
CA PHE A 65 6.67 15.94 3.91
C PHE A 65 7.31 17.30 4.20
N HIS A 66 8.24 17.28 5.14
CA HIS A 66 9.05 18.43 5.50
C HIS A 66 10.51 17.99 5.56
N GLU A 67 11.37 18.75 4.92
CA GLU A 67 12.79 18.45 4.91
C GLU A 67 13.58 19.54 5.62
N ASP A 68 14.36 19.12 6.61
CA ASP A 68 15.35 19.95 7.26
C ASP A 68 16.70 19.74 6.60
N ILE A 69 17.03 20.63 5.66
CA ILE A 69 18.29 20.60 4.90
C ILE A 69 19.49 20.83 5.82
N LYS A 70 19.35 21.56 6.95
CA LYS A 70 20.48 21.86 7.83
C LYS A 70 20.90 20.64 8.64
N ASN A 71 19.92 19.88 9.09
CA ASN A 71 20.14 18.67 9.89
C ASN A 71 20.09 17.39 9.04
N HIS A 72 19.87 17.50 7.73
CA HIS A 72 19.70 16.40 6.78
C HIS A 72 18.66 15.37 7.27
N VAL A 73 17.51 15.88 7.75
CA VAL A 73 16.40 15.05 8.24
C VAL A 73 15.18 15.23 7.35
N LEU A 74 14.61 14.13 6.90
CA LEU A 74 13.34 14.09 6.16
C LEU A 74 12.22 13.61 7.09
N TYR A 75 11.19 14.43 7.25
CA TYR A 75 9.99 14.09 8.00
C TYR A 75 8.85 13.82 7.02
N LEU A 76 8.28 12.63 7.09
CA LEU A 76 7.13 12.17 6.30
C LEU A 76 5.97 11.98 7.28
N VAL A 77 4.81 12.55 6.99
CA VAL A 77 3.66 12.61 7.90
C VAL A 77 2.38 12.34 7.14
N ASP A 78 1.50 11.57 7.79
CA ASP A 78 0.19 11.10 7.32
C ASP A 78 0.29 10.16 6.09
N ARG A 79 -0.01 8.88 6.32
CA ARG A 79 0.14 7.79 5.34
C ARG A 79 1.53 7.76 4.70
N ALA A 80 2.57 7.80 5.52
CA ALA A 80 3.94 7.73 5.05
C ALA A 80 4.30 6.28 4.68
N VAL A 81 4.80 6.09 3.46
CA VAL A 81 5.24 4.82 2.90
C VAL A 81 6.68 4.99 2.43
N VAL A 82 7.55 4.09 2.85
CA VAL A 82 8.95 4.04 2.43
C VAL A 82 9.26 2.66 1.88
N LYS A 83 9.80 2.61 0.67
CA LYS A 83 10.22 1.39 -0.01
C LYS A 83 11.74 1.38 -0.15
N TYR A 84 12.35 0.31 0.34
CA TYR A 84 13.78 0.09 0.28
C TYR A 84 14.07 -1.36 -0.08
N LYS A 85 14.75 -1.60 -1.21
CA LYS A 85 14.98 -2.95 -1.75
C LYS A 85 13.65 -3.71 -1.92
N SER A 86 13.44 -4.79 -1.16
CA SER A 86 12.19 -5.59 -1.16
C SER A 86 11.31 -5.30 0.06
N MET A 87 11.71 -4.34 0.90
CA MET A 87 11.05 -3.99 2.15
C MET A 87 10.18 -2.75 1.96
N THR A 88 8.97 -2.80 2.54
CA THR A 88 8.03 -1.67 2.59
C THR A 88 7.75 -1.34 4.04
N ILE A 89 7.89 -0.06 4.41
CA ILE A 89 7.61 0.46 5.74
C ILE A 89 6.50 1.48 5.62
N GLU A 90 5.38 1.24 6.30
CA GLU A 90 4.24 2.16 6.33
C GLU A 90 4.02 2.65 7.75
N ALA A 91 3.79 3.95 7.95
CA ALA A 91 3.44 4.49 9.25
C ALA A 91 2.77 5.86 9.13
N GLY A 92 2.21 6.35 10.24
CA GLY A 92 1.66 7.70 10.30
C GLY A 92 2.72 8.79 10.30
N LYS A 93 3.89 8.53 10.86
CA LYS A 93 5.03 9.45 10.83
C LYS A 93 6.32 8.67 10.62
N ILE A 94 7.08 9.02 9.60
CA ILE A 94 8.41 8.46 9.34
C ILE A 94 9.43 9.59 9.37
N THR A 95 10.45 9.45 10.19
CA THR A 95 11.59 10.38 10.25
C THR A 95 12.82 9.67 9.73
N ILE A 96 13.46 10.23 8.71
CA ILE A 96 14.66 9.67 8.11
C ILE A 96 15.83 10.62 8.33
N GLU A 97 16.75 10.23 9.20
CA GLU A 97 18.01 10.92 9.44
C GLU A 97 19.03 10.43 8.40
N MET A 98 19.36 11.26 7.39
CA MET A 98 20.28 10.87 6.30
C MET A 98 21.70 10.68 6.82
N ASP A 99 22.18 11.55 7.70
CA ASP A 99 23.53 11.46 8.29
C ASP A 99 23.76 10.15 9.04
N ARG A 100 22.73 9.72 9.80
CA ARG A 100 22.78 8.49 10.61
C ARG A 100 22.26 7.28 9.84
N LYS A 101 21.80 7.47 8.61
CA LYS A 101 21.12 6.47 7.78
C LYS A 101 20.09 5.68 8.60
N THR A 102 19.31 6.38 9.42
CA THR A 102 18.37 5.78 10.36
C THR A 102 16.97 6.26 10.05
N LEU A 103 16.05 5.32 9.88
CA LEU A 103 14.63 5.54 9.72
C LEU A 103 13.93 5.21 11.03
N THR A 104 13.10 6.12 11.51
CA THR A 104 12.24 5.93 12.67
C THR A 104 10.79 6.06 12.22
N ALA A 105 10.01 5.00 12.36
CA ALA A 105 8.59 4.98 12.05
C ALA A 105 7.78 4.95 13.36
N GLU A 106 6.83 5.87 13.45
CA GLU A 106 5.98 6.10 14.61
C GLU A 106 4.51 6.25 14.16
N PRO A 107 3.54 5.97 15.04
CA PRO A 107 2.14 6.22 14.74
C PRO A 107 1.87 7.70 14.51
N LEU A 108 0.75 7.99 13.87
CA LEU A 108 0.31 9.36 13.65
C LEU A 108 0.05 10.03 15.02
N PRO A 109 0.57 11.24 15.27
CA PRO A 109 0.30 11.95 16.52
C PRO A 109 -1.19 12.26 16.66
N ASP A 110 -1.71 12.22 17.89
CA ASP A 110 -3.14 12.42 18.17
C ASP A 110 -3.68 13.74 17.60
N SER A 111 -2.84 14.79 17.48
CA SER A 111 -3.22 16.08 16.89
C SER A 111 -3.55 16.04 15.40
N LEU A 112 -3.07 15.02 14.68
CA LEU A 112 -3.33 14.82 13.25
C LEU A 112 -4.31 13.66 13.00
N LEU A 113 -4.64 12.89 14.05
CA LEU A 113 -5.53 11.74 14.00
C LEU A 113 -6.95 12.09 13.52
N SER A 114 -7.44 13.29 13.87
CA SER A 114 -8.77 13.76 13.47
C SER A 114 -8.90 14.04 11.97
N ALA A 115 -7.78 14.17 11.24
CA ALA A 115 -7.77 14.34 9.78
C ALA A 115 -7.61 13.00 9.02
N ALA A 116 -7.31 11.91 9.74
CA ALA A 116 -7.12 10.59 9.14
C ALA A 116 -8.45 9.80 8.98
N THR A 117 -9.54 10.29 9.56
CA THR A 117 -10.88 9.71 9.49
C THR A 117 -11.63 10.19 8.26
N ASP A 118 -11.33 9.65 7.07
CA ASP A 118 -12.28 9.72 5.94
C ASP A 118 -12.09 8.60 4.90
N ASP A 119 -10.96 7.88 4.87
CA ASP A 119 -10.69 6.95 3.74
C ASP A 119 -9.85 5.71 4.10
N SER A 120 -9.69 5.39 5.40
CA SER A 120 -8.92 4.22 5.82
C SER A 120 -9.85 3.01 6.00
N THR A 121 -10.07 2.26 4.91
CA THR A 121 -10.74 0.94 4.90
C THR A 121 -10.10 -0.08 5.87
N ASP A 122 -8.89 0.19 6.36
CA ASP A 122 -8.11 -0.67 7.26
C ASP A 122 -8.38 -0.50 8.77
N GLY A 123 -9.30 0.39 9.19
CA GLY A 123 -9.75 0.43 10.59
C GLY A 123 -8.68 0.78 11.64
N ASN A 124 -7.49 1.23 11.23
CA ASN A 124 -6.39 1.60 12.12
C ASN A 124 -6.22 3.12 12.17
N PRO A 125 -7.00 3.85 12.99
CA PRO A 125 -6.98 5.31 13.02
C PRO A 125 -5.58 5.87 13.35
N ARG A 126 -4.76 5.11 14.08
CA ARG A 126 -3.41 5.49 14.52
C ARG A 126 -2.32 5.35 13.48
N GLN A 127 -2.61 4.77 12.30
CA GLN A 127 -1.62 4.50 11.25
C GLN A 127 -0.33 3.90 11.86
N LEU A 128 -0.50 2.79 12.58
CA LEU A 128 0.61 2.12 13.27
C LEU A 128 1.71 1.75 12.28
N PRO A 129 2.99 1.79 12.69
CA PRO A 129 4.09 1.26 11.91
C PRO A 129 3.86 -0.19 11.48
N VAL A 130 3.95 -0.42 10.18
CA VAL A 130 3.89 -1.73 9.52
C VAL A 130 5.18 -1.90 8.72
N LEU A 131 5.81 -3.05 8.89
CA LEU A 131 6.98 -3.49 8.16
C LEU A 131 6.56 -4.70 7.33
N GLU A 132 6.75 -4.64 6.02
CA GLU A 132 6.59 -5.76 5.12
C GLU A 132 7.94 -6.10 4.48
N ASP A 133 8.42 -7.32 4.67
CA ASP A 133 9.66 -7.80 4.07
C ASP A 133 9.47 -9.21 3.54
N GLY A 134 9.63 -9.40 2.23
CA GLY A 134 9.61 -10.74 1.62
C GLY A 134 8.30 -11.55 1.80
N GLY A 135 7.22 -10.92 2.26
CA GLY A 135 5.93 -11.57 2.57
C GLY A 135 5.63 -11.68 4.08
N ASP A 136 6.59 -11.39 4.94
CA ASP A 136 6.37 -11.24 6.38
C ASP A 136 5.86 -9.83 6.67
N ARG A 137 4.77 -9.74 7.43
CA ARG A 137 4.17 -8.46 7.86
C ARG A 137 4.26 -8.35 9.38
N ILE A 138 4.94 -7.31 9.86
CA ILE A 138 5.11 -7.02 11.28
C ILE A 138 4.46 -5.68 11.58
N VAL A 139 3.59 -5.62 12.58
CA VAL A 139 2.95 -4.37 13.03
C VAL A 139 3.45 -4.04 14.44
N GLY A 140 3.88 -2.81 14.68
CA GLY A 140 4.44 -2.38 15.96
C GLY A 140 3.98 -0.99 16.39
N GLU A 141 4.35 -0.59 17.61
CA GLU A 141 4.10 0.78 18.11
C GLU A 141 5.20 1.75 17.69
N LYS A 142 6.40 1.24 17.42
CA LYS A 142 7.53 2.02 16.92
C LYS A 142 8.46 1.09 16.16
N MET A 143 9.02 1.56 15.06
CA MET A 143 10.04 0.84 14.33
C MET A 143 11.25 1.75 14.11
N VAL A 144 12.44 1.17 14.20
CA VAL A 144 13.69 1.85 13.88
C VAL A 144 14.46 0.95 12.95
N TYR A 145 14.90 1.47 11.82
CA TYR A 145 15.69 0.75 10.84
C TYR A 145 16.95 1.53 10.51
N ASN A 146 18.10 0.86 10.49
CA ASN A 146 19.35 1.47 10.08
C ASN A 146 19.78 0.91 8.72
N PHE A 147 19.84 1.77 7.70
CA PHE A 147 20.16 1.37 6.32
C PHE A 147 21.62 0.98 6.13
N ASP A 148 22.52 1.41 7.01
CA ASP A 148 23.95 1.07 6.95
C ASP A 148 24.19 -0.38 7.39
N THR A 149 23.57 -0.76 8.51
CA THR A 149 23.74 -2.09 9.13
C THR A 149 22.67 -3.10 8.70
N GLY A 150 21.60 -2.63 8.05
CA GLY A 150 20.43 -3.43 7.68
C GLY A 150 19.61 -3.93 8.88
N LYS A 151 19.82 -3.37 10.07
CA LYS A 151 19.17 -3.82 11.31
C LYS A 151 17.90 -3.03 11.57
N GLY A 152 16.79 -3.77 11.75
CA GLY A 152 15.51 -3.25 12.20
C GLY A 152 15.20 -3.64 13.65
N LEU A 153 14.65 -2.71 14.43
CA LEU A 153 14.08 -2.93 15.74
C LEU A 153 12.60 -2.56 15.69
N VAL A 154 11.72 -3.50 16.03
CA VAL A 154 10.29 -3.26 16.17
C VAL A 154 9.93 -3.31 17.66
N VAL A 155 9.41 -2.21 18.19
CA VAL A 155 8.96 -2.11 19.59
C VAL A 155 7.52 -2.57 19.67
N ARG A 156 7.26 -3.56 20.53
CA ARG A 156 5.94 -4.18 20.74
C ARG A 156 5.35 -4.73 19.43
N GLY A 157 6.21 -5.33 18.60
CA GLY A 157 5.84 -5.95 17.34
C GLY A 157 4.93 -7.17 17.53
N ARG A 158 3.97 -7.32 16.63
CA ARG A 158 3.13 -8.50 16.44
C ARG A 158 3.21 -8.92 14.97
N THR A 159 3.28 -10.22 14.74
CA THR A 159 3.35 -10.88 13.42
C THR A 159 2.05 -11.62 13.16
#